data_AF-A0A432YRU6-F1
#
_entry.id   AF-A0A432YRU6-F1
#
_cell.length_a   1.000
_cell.length_b   1.000
_cell.length_c   1.000
_cell.angle_alpha   90.00
_cell.angle_beta   90.00
_cell.angle_gamma   90.00
#
_symmetry.space_group_name_H-M   'P 1'
#
loop_
_entity.id
_entity.type
_entity.pdbx_description
1 polymer ?
#
loop_
_entity_poly.entity_id
_entity_poly.type
_entity_poly.pdbx_seq_one_letter_code
_entity_poly.pdbx_strand_id
1 'polypeptide(L)'
;MEKFETYSRLGGDDRFRWIAESNLDTFEEIDPKVKKLWADISSLLSSCDDPKNPPAEYYSLHIELDPLEEARDQSCIIAVVFTAMYFEAFIYDYAASCLGDKYSKDHLDKLDFISKWLVIPKLITGKEISKSGQAYESLRRLHKDRNSLVHLKSREMNFDNEEVASYMKAREQDIQESMKNCRKALRHVIQELLAIDPDHPKVILSSQSRNKSKHSDAASCTGV
;
A
#
# COMPACT_ATOMS: atom_id res chain seq x y z
N MET A 1 14.84 -7.97 -34.26
CA MET A 1 13.44 -8.34 -33.94
C MET A 1 13.30 -8.95 -32.54
N GLU A 2 14.37 -9.44 -31.89
CA GLU A 2 14.34 -10.06 -30.54
C GLU A 2 14.09 -9.11 -29.35
N LYS A 3 14.45 -7.83 -29.43
CA LYS A 3 14.25 -6.90 -28.29
C LYS A 3 12.79 -6.47 -28.07
N PHE A 4 11.91 -6.62 -29.06
CA PHE A 4 10.53 -6.11 -28.97
C PHE A 4 9.54 -7.09 -28.31
N GLU A 5 9.76 -8.40 -28.41
CA GLU A 5 8.93 -9.40 -27.71
C GLU A 5 9.03 -9.30 -26.18
N THR A 6 10.15 -8.78 -25.68
CA THR A 6 10.41 -8.55 -24.25
C THR A 6 9.55 -7.42 -23.64
N TYR A 7 8.98 -6.51 -24.45
CA TYR A 7 8.19 -5.38 -23.94
C TYR A 7 6.72 -5.71 -23.67
N SER A 8 6.22 -6.86 -24.15
CA SER A 8 4.83 -7.30 -23.91
C SER A 8 4.52 -7.57 -22.43
N ARG A 9 5.55 -7.76 -21.59
CA ARG A 9 5.47 -8.13 -20.17
C ARG A 9 5.71 -6.97 -19.19
N LEU A 10 5.61 -5.72 -19.66
CA LEU A 10 6.07 -4.54 -18.91
C LEU A 10 4.98 -3.65 -18.29
N GLY A 11 3.67 -3.92 -18.47
CA GLY A 11 2.65 -2.88 -18.18
C GLY A 11 1.46 -3.27 -17.31
N GLY A 12 1.28 -4.55 -16.95
CA GLY A 12 0.11 -4.98 -16.17
C GLY A 12 0.19 -4.54 -14.71
N ASP A 13 1.37 -4.68 -14.12
CA ASP A 13 1.69 -4.33 -12.74
C ASP A 13 1.71 -2.82 -12.49
N ASP A 14 2.11 -2.02 -13.47
CA ASP A 14 2.14 -0.55 -13.35
C ASP A 14 0.76 0.05 -13.01
N ARG A 15 -0.33 -0.58 -13.46
CA ARG A 15 -1.69 -0.16 -13.07
C ARG A 15 -1.94 -0.37 -11.58
N PHE A 16 -1.49 -1.50 -11.01
CA PHE A 16 -1.62 -1.75 -9.58
C PHE A 16 -0.80 -0.75 -8.77
N ARG A 17 0.41 -0.43 -9.24
CA ARG A 17 1.23 0.62 -8.63
C ARG A 17 0.56 1.98 -8.66
N TRP A 18 0.00 2.38 -9.80
CA TRP A 18 -0.71 3.65 -9.92
C TRP A 18 -1.90 3.73 -8.96
N ILE A 19 -2.74 2.69 -8.92
CA ILE A 19 -3.88 2.62 -7.97
C ILE A 19 -3.39 2.75 -6.53
N ALA A 20 -2.32 2.04 -6.17
CA ALA A 20 -1.73 2.11 -4.83
C ALA A 20 -1.20 3.52 -4.51
N GLU A 21 -0.42 4.12 -5.40
CA GLU A 21 0.16 5.46 -5.21
C GLU A 21 -0.94 6.53 -5.12
N SER A 22 -1.95 6.50 -5.99
CA SER A 22 -3.08 7.43 -5.93
C SER A 22 -3.84 7.34 -4.61
N ASN A 23 -4.07 6.13 -4.08
CA ASN A 23 -4.77 5.98 -2.79
C ASN A 23 -3.88 6.33 -1.59
N LEU A 24 -2.55 6.18 -1.70
CA LEU A 24 -1.63 6.72 -0.71
C LEU A 24 -1.68 8.25 -0.69
N ASP A 25 -1.70 8.89 -1.85
CA ASP A 25 -1.82 10.35 -1.98
C ASP A 25 -3.17 10.85 -1.41
N THR A 26 -4.28 10.18 -1.76
CA THR A 26 -5.62 10.49 -1.21
C THR A 26 -5.66 10.37 0.32
N PHE A 27 -5.09 9.29 0.87
CA PHE A 27 -5.01 9.13 2.33
C PHE A 27 -4.21 10.27 2.98
N GLU A 28 -3.05 10.62 2.43
CA GLU A 28 -2.20 11.71 2.94
C GLU A 28 -2.89 13.08 2.89
N GLU A 29 -3.83 13.28 1.95
CA GLU A 29 -4.64 14.50 1.86
C GLU A 29 -5.80 14.53 2.87
N ILE A 30 -6.48 13.40 3.07
CA ILE A 30 -7.70 13.31 3.90
C ILE A 30 -7.37 13.16 5.38
N ASP A 31 -6.34 12.39 5.73
CA ASP A 31 -5.98 12.04 7.10
C ASP A 31 -5.80 13.26 8.04
N PRO A 32 -5.14 14.37 7.64
CA PRO A 32 -5.07 15.56 8.47
C PRO A 32 -6.43 16.22 8.74
N LYS A 33 -7.35 16.16 7.77
CA LYS A 33 -8.71 16.73 7.91
C LYS A 33 -9.51 15.92 8.93
N VAL A 34 -9.46 14.59 8.84
CA VAL A 34 -10.08 13.67 9.80
C VAL A 34 -9.53 13.90 11.21
N LYS A 35 -8.20 13.94 11.37
CA LYS A 35 -7.58 14.18 12.68
C LYS A 35 -7.95 15.53 13.30
N LYS A 36 -8.12 16.56 12.47
CA LYS A 36 -8.58 17.86 12.93
C LYS A 36 -10.02 17.77 13.46
N LEU A 37 -10.95 17.17 12.69
CA LEU A 37 -12.33 17.00 13.10
C LEU A 37 -12.45 16.16 14.38
N TRP A 38 -11.65 15.09 14.51
CA TRP A 38 -11.57 14.33 15.76
C TRP A 38 -11.12 15.18 16.95
N ALA A 39 -10.11 16.03 16.77
CA ALA A 39 -9.65 16.93 17.82
C ALA A 39 -10.73 17.96 18.19
N ASP A 40 -11.44 18.51 17.20
CA ASP A 40 -12.52 19.46 17.40
C ASP A 40 -13.70 18.82 18.15
N ILE A 41 -14.12 17.61 17.76
CA ILE A 41 -15.15 16.81 18.47
C ILE A 41 -14.71 16.50 19.90
N SER A 42 -13.47 16.05 20.09
CA SER A 42 -12.95 15.74 21.43
C SER A 42 -12.91 16.97 22.33
N SER A 43 -12.55 18.13 21.78
CA SER A 43 -12.55 19.41 22.50
C SER A 43 -13.96 19.81 22.92
N LEU A 44 -14.92 19.70 21.99
CA LEU A 44 -16.33 20.04 22.22
C LEU A 44 -16.99 19.15 23.27
N LEU A 45 -16.71 17.84 23.26
CA LEU A 45 -17.22 16.92 24.27
C LEU A 45 -16.60 17.16 25.65
N SER A 46 -15.33 17.59 25.71
CA SER A 46 -14.65 17.89 26.97
C SER A 46 -15.20 19.14 27.66
N SER A 47 -15.83 20.05 26.92
CA SER A 47 -16.48 21.26 27.44
C SER A 47 -18.00 21.11 27.61
N CYS A 48 -18.56 19.92 27.34
CA CYS A 48 -19.99 19.66 27.41
C CYS A 48 -20.42 19.26 28.83
N ASP A 49 -21.47 19.90 29.34
CA ASP A 49 -22.02 19.62 30.67
C ASP A 49 -22.75 18.25 30.76
N ASP A 50 -23.39 17.81 29.67
CA ASP A 50 -24.07 16.52 29.58
C ASP A 50 -23.67 15.74 28.32
N PRO A 51 -22.76 14.76 28.43
CA PRO A 51 -22.32 13.93 27.30
C PRO A 51 -23.45 13.14 26.61
N LYS A 52 -24.61 12.95 27.27
CA LYS A 52 -25.76 12.26 26.68
C LYS A 52 -26.63 13.19 25.82
N ASN A 53 -26.39 14.50 25.89
CA ASN A 53 -27.10 15.52 25.14
C ASN A 53 -26.09 16.54 24.57
N PRO A 54 -25.26 16.12 23.60
CA PRO A 54 -24.21 16.98 23.07
C PRO A 54 -24.79 18.19 22.31
N PRO A 55 -24.05 19.30 22.23
CA PRO A 55 -24.49 20.50 21.53
C PRO A 55 -24.71 20.24 20.03
N ALA A 56 -25.55 21.03 19.37
CA ALA A 56 -25.86 20.87 17.93
C ALA A 56 -24.60 20.82 17.04
N GLU A 57 -23.55 21.55 17.43
CA GLU A 57 -22.24 21.58 16.75
C GLU A 57 -21.58 20.19 16.66
N TYR A 58 -21.81 19.32 17.65
CA TYR A 58 -21.30 17.94 17.65
C TYR A 58 -21.86 17.16 16.45
N TYR A 59 -23.16 17.26 16.21
CA TYR A 59 -23.81 16.55 15.10
C TYR A 59 -23.36 17.09 13.75
N SER A 60 -23.14 18.41 13.60
CA SER A 60 -22.59 18.95 12.35
C SER A 60 -21.18 18.47 12.06
N LEU A 61 -20.32 18.38 13.08
CA LEU A 61 -18.96 17.86 12.91
C LEU A 61 -18.97 16.38 12.55
N HIS A 62 -19.87 15.59 13.13
CA HIS A 62 -20.02 14.18 12.77
C HIS A 62 -20.50 13.98 11.32
N ILE A 63 -21.48 14.76 10.87
CA ILE A 63 -21.94 14.72 9.46
C ILE A 63 -20.80 15.02 8.49
N GLU A 64 -19.89 15.93 8.84
CA GLU A 64 -18.71 16.25 8.02
C GLU A 64 -17.63 15.15 8.10
N LEU A 65 -17.45 14.55 9.28
CA LEU A 65 -16.45 13.53 9.56
C LEU A 65 -16.73 12.21 8.83
N ASP A 66 -17.97 11.72 8.90
CA ASP A 66 -18.37 10.39 8.42
C ASP A 66 -17.87 10.08 6.98
N PRO A 67 -18.13 10.92 5.95
CA PRO A 67 -17.66 10.62 4.59
C PRO A 67 -16.15 10.70 4.44
N LEU A 68 -15.46 11.51 5.26
CA LEU A 68 -14.00 11.61 5.23
C LEU A 68 -13.34 10.39 5.86
N GLU A 69 -13.89 9.86 6.95
CA GLU A 69 -13.43 8.60 7.55
C GLU A 69 -13.63 7.42 6.60
N GLU A 70 -14.80 7.33 5.96
CA GLU A 70 -15.07 6.28 4.99
C GLU A 70 -14.06 6.33 3.83
N ALA A 71 -13.85 7.51 3.24
CA ALA A 71 -12.90 7.69 2.16
C ALA A 71 -11.45 7.37 2.61
N ARG A 72 -11.04 7.81 3.81
CA ARG A 72 -9.72 7.52 4.36
C ARG A 72 -9.51 6.02 4.55
N ASP A 73 -10.45 5.34 5.17
CA ASP A 73 -10.37 3.90 5.46
C ASP A 73 -10.38 3.09 4.15
N GLN A 74 -11.20 3.47 3.18
CA GLN A 74 -11.19 2.86 1.83
C GLN A 74 -9.84 3.04 1.14
N SER A 75 -9.28 4.26 1.13
CA SER A 75 -7.97 4.52 0.54
C SER A 75 -6.86 3.69 1.20
N CYS A 76 -6.92 3.48 2.52
CA CYS A 76 -5.96 2.61 3.20
C CYS A 76 -6.05 1.16 2.71
N ILE A 77 -7.26 0.59 2.68
CA ILE A 77 -7.49 -0.79 2.22
C ILE A 77 -7.00 -0.97 0.78
N ILE A 78 -7.39 -0.05 -0.10
CA ILE A 78 -7.03 -0.08 -1.52
C ILE A 78 -5.51 0.00 -1.68
N ALA A 79 -4.86 0.95 -0.99
CA ALA A 79 -3.40 1.10 -1.07
C ALA A 79 -2.66 -0.16 -0.66
N VAL A 80 -3.03 -0.80 0.45
CA VAL A 80 -2.39 -2.04 0.94
C VAL A 80 -2.60 -3.19 -0.04
N VAL A 81 -3.84 -3.41 -0.49
CA VAL A 81 -4.16 -4.51 -1.40
C VAL A 81 -3.44 -4.35 -2.73
N PHE A 82 -3.52 -3.17 -3.35
CA PHE A 82 -2.91 -2.93 -4.65
C PHE A 82 -1.38 -2.86 -4.59
N THR A 83 -0.79 -2.44 -3.46
CA THR A 83 0.67 -2.56 -3.27
C THR A 83 1.10 -4.03 -3.24
N ALA A 84 0.36 -4.91 -2.56
CA ALA A 84 0.66 -6.33 -2.55
C ALA A 84 0.46 -6.98 -3.94
N MET A 85 -0.63 -6.64 -4.64
CA MET A 85 -0.89 -7.12 -6.01
C MET A 85 0.18 -6.68 -7.00
N TYR A 86 0.64 -5.42 -6.88
CA TYR A 86 1.76 -4.91 -7.66
C TYR A 86 3.00 -5.81 -7.49
N PHE A 87 3.38 -6.12 -6.25
CA PHE A 87 4.57 -6.95 -6.01
C PHE A 87 4.40 -8.41 -6.43
N GLU A 88 3.22 -9.01 -6.29
CA GLU A 88 2.94 -10.37 -6.82
C GLU A 88 3.07 -10.39 -8.36
N ALA A 89 2.44 -9.43 -9.04
CA ALA A 89 2.50 -9.35 -10.50
C ALA A 89 3.94 -9.05 -10.99
N PHE A 90 4.62 -8.10 -10.32
CA PHE A 90 5.98 -7.72 -10.68
C PHE A 90 6.94 -8.91 -10.59
N ILE A 91 6.94 -9.63 -9.47
CA ILE A 91 7.91 -10.73 -9.27
C ILE A 91 7.60 -11.92 -10.17
N TYR A 92 6.32 -12.18 -10.47
CA TYR A 92 5.92 -13.18 -11.45
C TYR A 92 6.44 -12.82 -12.85
N ASP A 93 6.22 -11.59 -13.31
CA ASP A 93 6.69 -11.14 -14.62
C ASP A 93 8.22 -11.18 -14.72
N TYR A 94 8.92 -10.77 -13.66
CA TYR A 94 10.37 -10.87 -13.56
C TYR A 94 10.86 -12.32 -13.68
N ALA A 95 10.21 -13.25 -12.97
CA ALA A 95 10.53 -14.67 -13.10
C ALA A 95 10.28 -15.18 -14.52
N ALA A 96 9.12 -14.85 -15.10
CA ALA A 96 8.71 -15.27 -16.43
C ALA A 96 9.63 -14.73 -17.54
N SER A 97 10.13 -13.50 -17.41
CA SER A 97 11.09 -12.93 -18.37
C SER A 97 12.47 -13.60 -18.33
N CYS A 98 12.89 -14.13 -17.17
CA CYS A 98 14.20 -14.75 -17.01
C CYS A 98 14.21 -16.27 -17.18
N LEU A 99 13.16 -16.95 -16.70
CA LEU A 99 13.10 -18.41 -16.58
C LEU A 99 12.02 -19.06 -17.47
N GLY A 100 11.18 -18.24 -18.12
CA GLY A 100 10.11 -18.67 -19.01
C GLY A 100 8.76 -18.91 -18.29
N ASP A 101 7.67 -18.60 -18.98
CA ASP A 101 6.31 -18.59 -18.43
C ASP A 101 5.90 -19.92 -17.79
N LYS A 102 6.26 -21.05 -18.44
CA LYS A 102 5.90 -22.39 -17.95
C LYS A 102 6.57 -22.70 -16.61
N TYR A 103 7.87 -22.42 -16.50
CA TYR A 103 8.60 -22.69 -15.27
C TYR A 103 8.09 -21.81 -14.12
N SER A 104 7.89 -20.51 -14.39
CA SER A 104 7.35 -19.57 -13.41
C SER A 104 5.97 -19.98 -12.91
N LYS A 105 5.05 -20.32 -13.82
CA LYS A 105 3.69 -20.73 -13.47
C LYS A 105 3.65 -22.06 -12.70
N ASP A 106 4.38 -23.07 -13.17
CA ASP A 106 4.25 -24.43 -12.62
C ASP A 106 4.95 -24.58 -11.27
N HIS A 107 6.04 -23.81 -11.05
CA HIS A 107 6.94 -23.99 -9.90
C HIS A 107 7.11 -22.77 -8.99
N LEU A 108 7.09 -21.55 -9.50
CA LEU A 108 7.42 -20.35 -8.72
C LEU A 108 6.18 -19.61 -8.19
N ASP A 109 5.09 -19.61 -8.95
CA ASP A 109 3.85 -18.91 -8.58
C ASP A 109 3.18 -19.47 -7.32
N LYS A 110 3.39 -20.76 -7.04
CA LYS A 110 2.86 -21.46 -5.86
C LYS A 110 3.59 -21.11 -4.56
N LEU A 111 4.74 -20.43 -4.63
CA LEU A 111 5.45 -19.98 -3.45
C LEU A 111 4.63 -18.92 -2.71
N ASP A 112 4.76 -18.88 -1.38
CA ASP A 112 4.18 -17.79 -0.60
C ASP A 112 4.84 -16.45 -0.98
N PHE A 113 4.12 -15.35 -0.70
CA PHE A 113 4.51 -14.00 -1.07
C PHE A 113 5.97 -13.67 -0.71
N ILE A 114 6.42 -14.03 0.50
CA ILE A 114 7.78 -13.71 0.94
C ILE A 114 8.80 -14.62 0.25
N SER A 115 8.50 -15.92 0.15
CA SER A 115 9.38 -16.87 -0.52
C SER A 115 9.62 -16.51 -1.98
N LYS A 116 8.62 -15.99 -2.71
CA LYS A 116 8.81 -15.50 -4.09
C LYS A 116 9.95 -14.46 -4.18
N TRP A 117 9.94 -13.47 -3.29
CA TRP A 117 10.92 -12.38 -3.28
C TRP A 117 12.32 -12.77 -2.81
N LEU A 118 12.48 -13.93 -2.17
CA LEU A 118 13.79 -14.46 -1.80
C LEU A 118 14.31 -15.44 -2.85
N VAL A 119 13.47 -16.39 -3.27
CA VAL A 119 13.86 -17.52 -4.13
C VAL A 119 14.06 -17.06 -5.57
N ILE A 120 13.17 -16.23 -6.12
CA ILE A 120 13.23 -15.84 -7.53
C ILE A 120 14.51 -15.07 -7.86
N PRO A 121 14.89 -14.00 -7.12
CA PRO A 121 16.16 -13.32 -7.37
C PRO A 121 17.37 -14.25 -7.18
N LYS A 122 17.31 -15.16 -6.20
CA LYS A 122 18.39 -16.13 -5.92
C LYS A 122 18.60 -17.09 -7.08
N LEU A 123 17.52 -17.59 -7.68
CA LEU A 123 17.56 -18.48 -8.83
C LEU A 123 18.12 -17.78 -10.09
N ILE A 124 17.78 -16.52 -10.30
CA ILE A 124 18.16 -15.76 -11.50
C ILE A 124 19.60 -15.22 -11.40
N THR A 125 19.96 -14.66 -10.25
CA THR A 125 21.20 -13.87 -10.09
C THR A 125 22.23 -14.51 -9.15
N GLY A 126 21.85 -15.57 -8.41
CA GLY A 126 22.67 -16.10 -7.32
C GLY A 126 22.66 -15.23 -6.05
N LYS A 127 21.97 -14.09 -6.03
CA LYS A 127 21.83 -13.18 -4.88
C LYS A 127 20.38 -13.09 -4.43
N GLU A 128 20.14 -12.77 -3.17
CA GLU A 128 18.78 -12.59 -2.62
C GLU A 128 18.65 -11.23 -1.95
N ILE A 129 17.40 -10.79 -1.75
CA ILE A 129 17.09 -9.64 -0.90
C ILE A 129 17.60 -9.91 0.52
N SER A 130 18.27 -8.91 1.10
CA SER A 130 18.81 -8.97 2.45
C SER A 130 17.71 -9.10 3.49
N LYS A 131 17.75 -10.18 4.29
CA LYS A 131 16.78 -10.42 5.38
C LYS A 131 16.89 -9.43 6.54
N SER A 132 17.98 -8.66 6.61
CA SER A 132 18.14 -7.55 7.55
C SER A 132 17.86 -6.18 6.90
N GLY A 133 17.47 -6.15 5.63
CA GLY A 133 17.24 -4.94 4.85
C GLY A 133 15.81 -4.40 4.94
N GLN A 134 15.66 -3.12 4.56
CA GLN A 134 14.36 -2.43 4.55
C GLN A 134 13.37 -3.05 3.55
N ALA A 135 13.83 -3.59 2.41
CA ALA A 135 12.94 -4.25 1.46
C ALA A 135 12.25 -5.47 2.09
N TYR A 136 13.03 -6.34 2.74
CA TYR A 136 12.50 -7.53 3.40
C TYR A 136 11.55 -7.19 4.54
N GLU A 137 11.92 -6.25 5.40
CA GLU A 137 11.05 -5.75 6.48
C GLU A 137 9.72 -5.24 5.92
N SER A 138 9.78 -4.43 4.85
CA SER A 138 8.59 -3.84 4.24
C SER A 138 7.68 -4.90 3.59
N LEU A 139 8.27 -5.90 2.93
CA LEU A 139 7.53 -7.03 2.35
C LEU A 139 6.83 -7.86 3.43
N ARG A 140 7.50 -8.14 4.57
CA ARG A 140 6.89 -8.90 5.67
C ARG A 140 5.71 -8.15 6.28
N ARG A 141 5.87 -6.85 6.54
CA ARG A 141 4.77 -6.03 7.06
C ARG A 141 3.63 -5.95 6.06
N LEU A 142 3.90 -5.72 4.77
CA LEU A 142 2.87 -5.68 3.73
C LEU A 142 2.10 -7.00 3.62
N HIS A 143 2.79 -8.14 3.71
CA HIS A 143 2.14 -9.45 3.73
C HIS A 143 1.19 -9.60 4.93
N LYS A 144 1.62 -9.18 6.12
CA LYS A 144 0.81 -9.19 7.34
C LYS A 144 -0.40 -8.25 7.22
N ASP A 145 -0.20 -7.03 6.74
CA ASP A 145 -1.27 -6.03 6.59
C ASP A 145 -2.33 -6.53 5.62
N ARG A 146 -1.91 -7.01 4.44
CA ARG A 146 -2.83 -7.58 3.45
C ARG A 146 -3.61 -8.77 4.01
N ASN A 147 -2.94 -9.70 4.70
CA ASN A 147 -3.61 -10.87 5.27
C ASN A 147 -4.63 -10.46 6.35
N SER A 148 -4.34 -9.42 7.12
CA SER A 148 -5.24 -8.91 8.15
C SER A 148 -6.52 -8.33 7.56
N LEU A 149 -6.41 -7.65 6.41
CA LEU A 149 -7.57 -7.12 5.66
C LEU A 149 -8.42 -8.23 5.05
N VAL A 150 -7.79 -9.25 4.46
CA VAL A 150 -8.51 -10.38 3.82
C VAL A 150 -9.14 -11.32 4.87
N HIS A 151 -8.61 -11.33 6.08
CA HIS A 151 -9.12 -12.13 7.20
C HIS A 151 -9.81 -11.28 8.28
N LEU A 152 -10.42 -10.15 7.89
CA LEU A 152 -11.18 -9.30 8.80
C LEU A 152 -12.36 -10.10 9.39
N LYS A 153 -12.14 -10.73 10.55
CA LYS A 153 -13.14 -11.43 11.33
C LYS A 153 -13.59 -10.51 12.46
N SER A 154 -14.89 -10.49 12.73
CA SER A 154 -15.43 -9.86 13.93
C SER A 154 -14.75 -10.45 15.18
N ARG A 155 -14.50 -9.61 16.18
CA ARG A 155 -14.01 -10.03 17.48
C ARG A 155 -15.05 -9.67 18.52
N GLU A 156 -15.24 -10.54 19.51
CA GLU A 156 -15.95 -10.16 20.72
C GLU A 156 -15.13 -9.08 21.44
N MET A 157 -15.81 -8.02 21.88
CA MET A 157 -15.22 -6.90 22.58
C MET A 157 -16.13 -6.58 23.76
N ASN A 158 -15.57 -6.39 24.95
CA ASN A 158 -16.37 -5.84 26.04
C ASN A 158 -16.53 -4.35 25.78
N PHE A 159 -17.75 -3.83 25.91
CA PHE A 159 -18.03 -2.40 25.76
C PHE A 159 -17.61 -1.62 27.01
N ASP A 160 -16.37 -1.84 27.45
CA ASP A 160 -15.71 -1.01 28.44
C ASP A 160 -14.98 0.14 27.73
N ASN A 161 -15.07 1.34 28.29
CA ASN A 161 -14.57 2.56 27.65
C ASN A 161 -13.04 2.51 27.46
N GLU A 162 -12.30 1.92 28.40
CA GLU A 162 -10.84 1.80 28.29
C GLU A 162 -10.43 0.80 27.21
N GLU A 163 -11.11 -0.34 27.12
CA GLU A 163 -10.87 -1.36 26.10
C GLU A 163 -11.13 -0.80 24.69
N VAL A 164 -12.27 -0.11 24.51
CA VAL A 164 -12.64 0.52 23.24
C VAL A 164 -11.64 1.61 22.85
N ALA A 165 -11.26 2.49 23.78
CA ALA A 165 -10.30 3.55 23.50
C ALA A 165 -8.91 3.00 23.10
N SER A 166 -8.45 1.96 23.80
CA SER A 166 -7.18 1.29 23.49
C SER A 166 -7.21 0.64 22.10
N TYR A 167 -8.30 -0.04 21.77
CA TYR A 167 -8.50 -0.64 20.46
C TYR A 167 -8.49 0.40 19.33
N MET A 168 -9.23 1.50 19.50
CA MET A 168 -9.28 2.57 18.49
C MET A 168 -7.90 3.22 18.27
N LYS A 169 -7.15 3.44 19.36
CA LYS A 169 -5.78 3.96 19.28
C LYS A 169 -4.84 2.99 18.56
N ALA A 170 -4.92 1.70 18.86
CA ALA A 170 -4.09 0.68 18.21
C ALA A 170 -4.43 0.56 16.71
N ARG A 171 -5.73 0.60 16.36
CA ARG A 171 -6.20 0.60 14.97
C ARG A 171 -5.67 1.79 14.19
N GLU A 172 -5.75 3.00 14.76
CA GLU A 172 -5.22 4.20 14.14
C GLU A 172 -3.71 4.09 13.91
N GLN A 173 -2.94 3.63 14.91
CA GLN A 173 -1.50 3.39 14.76
C GLN A 173 -1.20 2.38 13.64
N ASP A 174 -1.93 1.27 13.59
CA ASP A 174 -1.76 0.24 12.56
C ASP A 174 -2.06 0.77 11.15
N ILE A 175 -3.08 1.61 10.99
CA ILE A 175 -3.40 2.28 9.71
C ILE A 175 -2.22 3.14 9.27
N GLN A 176 -1.72 4.01 10.14
CA GLN A 176 -0.59 4.91 9.83
C GLN A 176 0.68 4.12 9.47
N GLU A 177 0.97 3.06 10.22
CA GLU A 177 2.11 2.18 9.94
C GLU A 177 1.96 1.47 8.59
N SER A 178 0.76 1.00 8.25
CA SER A 178 0.47 0.31 6.99
C SER A 178 0.67 1.24 5.80
N MET A 179 0.18 2.49 5.88
CA MET A 179 0.34 3.49 4.81
C MET A 179 1.81 3.89 4.60
N LYS A 180 2.52 4.14 5.71
CA LYS A 180 3.97 4.38 5.67
C LYS A 180 4.72 3.19 5.08
N ASN A 181 4.32 1.97 5.44
CA ASN A 181 4.94 0.75 4.94
C ASN A 181 4.72 0.57 3.43
N CYS A 182 3.54 0.86 2.89
CA CYS A 182 3.30 0.79 1.44
C CYS A 182 4.24 1.71 0.66
N ARG A 183 4.41 2.97 1.09
CA ARG A 183 5.38 3.91 0.51
C ARG A 183 6.83 3.39 0.58
N LYS A 184 7.21 2.82 1.73
CA LYS A 184 8.53 2.22 1.93
C LYS A 184 8.75 1.03 1.00
N ALA A 185 7.78 0.10 0.92
CA ALA A 185 7.86 -1.07 0.07
C ALA A 185 8.04 -0.67 -1.40
N LEU A 186 7.18 0.22 -1.91
CA LEU A 186 7.26 0.77 -3.28
C LEU A 186 8.60 1.46 -3.58
N ARG A 187 9.31 1.93 -2.56
CA ARG A 187 10.66 2.50 -2.70
C ARG A 187 11.74 1.42 -2.69
N HIS A 188 11.82 0.68 -1.58
CA HIS A 188 13.01 -0.06 -1.22
C HIS A 188 13.09 -1.41 -1.91
N VAL A 189 11.96 -2.05 -2.19
CA VAL A 189 11.94 -3.39 -2.80
C VAL A 189 12.51 -3.36 -4.22
N ILE A 190 12.04 -2.44 -5.05
CA ILE A 190 12.53 -2.31 -6.43
C ILE A 190 13.97 -1.79 -6.46
N GLN A 191 14.35 -0.88 -5.56
CA GLN A 191 15.72 -0.40 -5.45
C GLN A 191 16.72 -1.51 -5.07
N GLU A 192 16.34 -2.38 -4.15
CA GLU A 192 17.19 -3.49 -3.74
C GLU A 192 17.28 -4.54 -4.85
N LEU A 193 16.17 -4.83 -5.55
CA LEU A 193 16.20 -5.69 -6.73
C LEU A 193 17.06 -5.10 -7.86
N LEU A 194 17.03 -3.77 -8.07
CA LEU A 194 17.92 -3.09 -9.03
C LEU A 194 19.39 -3.24 -8.65
N ALA A 195 19.73 -3.18 -7.36
CA ALA A 195 21.10 -3.41 -6.90
C ALA A 195 21.54 -4.87 -7.11
N ILE A 196 20.60 -5.82 -7.06
CA ILE A 196 20.85 -7.25 -7.30
C ILE A 196 21.01 -7.54 -8.80
N ASP A 197 20.14 -6.95 -9.63
CA ASP A 197 20.03 -7.17 -11.07
C ASP A 197 19.92 -5.83 -11.85
N PRO A 198 21.04 -5.10 -11.99
CA PRO A 198 21.05 -3.73 -12.52
C PRO A 198 20.76 -3.65 -14.01
N ASP A 199 20.91 -4.75 -14.75
CA ASP A 199 20.78 -4.77 -16.21
C ASP A 199 19.39 -5.22 -16.68
N HIS A 200 18.51 -5.65 -15.77
CA HIS A 200 17.18 -6.15 -16.15
C HIS A 200 16.24 -5.01 -16.57
N PRO A 201 15.73 -4.99 -17.82
CA PRO A 201 14.95 -3.86 -18.36
C PRO A 201 13.72 -3.49 -17.51
N LYS A 202 12.95 -4.48 -17.02
CA LYS A 202 11.77 -4.23 -16.18
C LYS A 202 12.13 -3.56 -14.84
N VAL A 203 13.25 -3.97 -14.24
CA VAL A 203 13.69 -3.47 -12.93
C VAL A 203 14.17 -2.02 -13.08
N ILE A 204 14.93 -1.74 -14.15
CA ILE A 204 15.34 -0.39 -14.52
C ILE A 204 14.12 0.51 -14.73
N LEU A 205 13.18 0.12 -15.60
CA LEU A 205 12.00 0.93 -15.92
C LEU A 205 11.16 1.24 -14.68
N SER A 206 10.87 0.23 -13.87
CA SER A 206 10.09 0.41 -12.64
C SER A 206 10.79 1.31 -11.61
N SER A 207 12.12 1.26 -11.54
CA SER A 207 12.89 2.18 -10.67
C SER A 207 12.77 3.66 -11.12
N GLN A 208 12.56 3.90 -12.42
CA GLN A 208 12.49 5.22 -13.04
C GLN A 208 11.07 5.82 -13.10
N SER A 209 10.02 5.00 -13.02
CA SER A 209 8.61 5.42 -13.15
C SER A 209 8.14 6.49 -12.14
N ARG A 210 8.93 6.80 -11.10
CA ARG A 210 8.64 7.90 -10.15
C ARG A 210 8.65 9.31 -10.74
N ASN A 211 9.21 9.52 -11.94
CA ASN A 211 9.38 10.87 -12.48
C ASN A 211 8.24 11.36 -13.40
N LYS A 212 7.23 10.54 -13.70
CA LYS A 212 6.16 10.91 -14.65
C LYS A 212 4.82 11.29 -14.02
N SER A 213 4.54 10.90 -12.78
CA SER A 213 3.23 11.15 -12.13
C SER A 213 2.98 12.62 -11.75
N LYS A 214 3.97 13.52 -11.86
CA LYS A 214 3.77 14.97 -11.75
C LYS A 214 3.57 15.70 -13.08
N HIS A 215 3.68 15.01 -14.23
CA HIS A 215 3.67 15.66 -15.54
C HIS A 215 2.53 15.24 -16.48
N SER A 216 1.66 14.28 -16.11
CA SER A 216 0.51 13.92 -16.95
C SER A 216 -0.71 14.86 -16.78
N ASP A 217 -0.80 15.60 -15.68
CA ASP A 217 -1.95 16.48 -15.42
C ASP A 217 -1.75 17.93 -15.88
N ALA A 218 -0.55 18.26 -16.40
CA ALA A 218 -0.25 19.58 -16.95
C ALA A 218 -0.34 19.65 -18.49
N ALA A 219 -0.62 18.53 -19.18
CA ALA A 219 -0.55 18.44 -20.64
C ALA A 219 -1.91 18.29 -21.34
N SER A 220 -3.04 18.39 -20.62
CA SER A 220 -4.40 18.34 -21.21
C SER A 220 -5.22 19.62 -21.06
N CYS A 221 -4.65 20.70 -20.49
CA CYS A 221 -5.29 22.01 -20.39
C CYS A 221 -4.54 23.10 -21.18
N THR A 222 -4.04 22.79 -22.38
CA THR A 222 -3.71 23.78 -23.41
C THR A 222 -3.86 23.16 -24.78
N GLY A 223 -5.05 23.27 -25.37
CA GLY A 223 -5.29 22.92 -26.77
C GLY A 223 -6.68 22.36 -27.02
N VAL A 224 -7.71 23.21 -27.02
CA VAL A 224 -8.46 23.70 -28.20
C VAL A 224 -9.19 24.97 -27.76
#